data_AF-A0A968ZPG9-F1
#
_entry.id   AF-A0A968ZPG9-F1
#
_cell.length_a   1.000
_cell.length_b   1.000
_cell.length_c   1.000
_cell.angle_alpha   90.00
_cell.angle_beta   90.00
_cell.angle_gamma   90.00
#
_symmetry.space_group_name_H-M   'P 1'
#
loop_
_entity.id
_entity.type
_entity.pdbx_description
1 polymer ?
#
loop_
_entity_poly.entity_id
_entity_poly.type
_entity_poly.pdbx_seq_one_letter_code
_entity_poly.pdbx_strand_id
1 'polypeptide(L)'
;MQQLQNPSSFDKLPESTPVTKIQAWLVEQLADVLSLDPSTIDVKQPLTRYGLDSIDAVTLVGDLEDWLDLELPSTLLWDYPSIEKAAAYMVEEFDVTVDA
;
A
#
# COMPACT_ATOMS: atom_id res chain seq x y z
N MET A 1 11.31 23.98 28.55
CA MET A 1 11.59 22.57 28.20
C MET A 1 10.47 21.73 28.81
N GLN A 2 9.51 21.32 27.98
CA GLN A 2 8.48 20.28 28.20
C GLN A 2 7.34 20.57 27.21
N GLN A 3 7.55 20.23 25.95
CA GLN A 3 6.43 20.05 25.03
C GLN A 3 6.11 18.56 25.02
N LEU A 4 5.01 18.26 25.71
CA LEU A 4 4.00 17.24 25.44
C LEU A 4 4.51 15.99 24.70
N GLN A 5 4.56 14.92 25.49
CA GLN A 5 4.36 13.55 25.06
C GLN A 5 3.25 13.52 23.98
N ASN A 6 3.59 13.20 22.74
CA ASN A 6 2.61 12.59 21.84
C ASN A 6 2.44 11.15 22.34
N PRO A 7 1.29 10.80 22.95
CA PRO A 7 1.05 9.43 23.33
C PRO A 7 0.96 8.57 22.07
N SER A 8 1.41 7.33 22.21
CA SER A 8 1.14 6.19 21.33
C SER A 8 -0.12 6.35 20.48
N SER A 9 0.06 6.72 19.21
CA SER A 9 -0.98 6.62 18.17
C SER A 9 -0.53 5.56 17.15
N PHE A 10 -0.28 4.36 17.63
CA PHE A 10 -0.27 3.14 16.81
C PHE A 10 -1.38 2.17 17.26
N ASP A 11 -2.24 2.60 18.18
CA ASP A 11 -3.39 1.85 18.71
C ASP A 11 -4.70 2.49 18.23
N LYS A 12 -4.87 2.58 16.92
CA LYS A 12 -6.19 2.44 16.31
C LYS A 12 -6.03 1.28 15.35
N LEU A 13 -6.64 0.13 15.66
CA LEU A 13 -7.18 -0.69 14.59
C LEU A 13 -8.10 0.25 13.78
N PRO A 14 -7.73 0.63 12.55
CA PRO A 14 -8.51 1.56 11.77
C PRO A 14 -9.83 0.88 11.43
N GLU A 15 -10.91 1.55 11.79
CA GLU A 15 -12.27 1.29 11.33
C GLU A 15 -12.24 1.19 9.79
N SER A 16 -12.20 -0.03 9.24
CA SER A 16 -12.22 -0.41 7.80
C SER A 16 -12.00 0.71 6.78
N THR A 17 -10.87 1.42 6.85
CA THR A 17 -10.61 2.52 5.91
C THR A 17 -10.13 1.96 4.57
N PRO A 18 -10.38 2.68 3.46
CA PRO A 18 -9.89 2.27 2.15
C PRO A 18 -8.39 2.03 2.10
N VAL A 19 -7.64 2.91 2.77
CA VAL A 19 -6.18 2.83 2.88
C VAL A 19 -5.72 1.48 3.44
N THR A 20 -6.32 1.00 4.54
CA THR A 20 -5.87 -0.26 5.17
C THR A 20 -6.25 -1.48 4.34
N LYS A 21 -7.38 -1.46 3.61
CA LYS A 21 -7.72 -2.56 2.70
C LYS A 21 -6.77 -2.63 1.50
N ILE A 22 -6.46 -1.48 0.89
CA ILE A 22 -5.50 -1.39 -0.21
C ILE A 22 -4.12 -1.87 0.27
N GLN A 23 -3.70 -1.46 1.47
CA GLN A 23 -2.44 -1.93 2.05
C GLN A 23 -2.42 -3.45 2.24
N ALA A 24 -3.48 -4.02 2.82
CA ALA A 24 -3.57 -5.47 3.01
C ALA A 24 -3.53 -6.22 1.68
N TRP A 25 -4.31 -5.77 0.70
CA TRP A 25 -4.33 -6.36 -0.64
C TRP A 25 -2.96 -6.30 -1.31
N LEU A 26 -2.28 -5.15 -1.26
CA LEU A 26 -0.92 -4.99 -1.82
C LEU A 26 0.11 -5.88 -1.12
N VAL A 27 0.00 -6.05 0.20
CA VAL A 27 0.87 -6.96 0.97
C VAL A 27 0.63 -8.41 0.55
N GLU A 28 -0.62 -8.82 0.39
CA GLU A 28 -0.96 -10.18 -0.06
C GLU A 28 -0.47 -10.45 -1.48
N GLN A 29 -0.69 -9.53 -2.41
CA GLN A 29 -0.20 -9.65 -3.78
C GLN A 29 1.32 -9.70 -3.84
N LEU A 30 2.00 -8.83 -3.09
CA LEU A 30 3.45 -8.83 -3.04
C LEU A 30 4.00 -10.11 -2.41
N ALA A 31 3.35 -10.62 -1.37
CA ALA A 31 3.68 -11.90 -0.73
C ALA A 31 3.59 -13.05 -1.73
N ASP A 32 2.54 -13.09 -2.55
CA ASP A 32 2.34 -14.13 -3.55
C ASP A 32 3.40 -14.04 -4.66
N VAL A 33 3.59 -12.84 -5.24
CA VAL A 33 4.57 -12.57 -6.30
C VAL A 33 6.00 -12.89 -5.87
N LEU A 34 6.40 -12.46 -4.67
CA LEU A 34 7.75 -12.68 -4.15
C LEU A 34 7.91 -14.01 -3.41
N SER A 35 6.83 -14.80 -3.27
CA SER A 35 6.78 -16.00 -2.41
C SER A 35 7.33 -15.73 -0.99
N LEU A 36 6.97 -14.59 -0.43
CA LEU A 36 7.33 -14.15 0.91
C LEU A 36 6.14 -14.23 1.84
N ASP A 37 6.40 -14.24 3.15
CA ASP A 37 5.32 -14.20 4.14
C ASP A 37 4.79 -12.75 4.24
N PRO A 38 3.47 -12.51 4.18
CA PRO A 38 2.90 -11.16 4.26
C PRO A 38 3.30 -10.44 5.56
N SER A 39 3.54 -11.21 6.62
CA SER A 39 4.04 -10.70 7.91
C SER A 39 5.44 -10.08 7.85
N THR A 40 6.23 -10.42 6.82
CA THR A 40 7.60 -9.91 6.62
C THR A 40 7.64 -8.66 5.73
N ILE A 41 6.52 -8.34 5.08
CA ILE A 41 6.38 -7.18 4.22
C ILE A 41 5.97 -5.99 5.08
N ASP A 42 6.81 -4.96 5.05
CA ASP A 42 6.59 -3.71 5.77
C ASP A 42 6.09 -2.68 4.76
N VAL A 43 4.85 -2.22 4.98
CA VAL A 43 4.18 -1.24 4.12
C VAL A 43 4.90 0.11 4.05
N LYS A 44 5.82 0.38 4.99
CA LYS A 44 6.64 1.60 5.03
C LYS A 44 7.96 1.44 4.30
N GLN A 45 8.38 0.21 4.01
CA GLN A 45 9.61 -0.06 3.28
C GLN A 45 9.37 0.07 1.78
N PRO A 46 10.41 0.48 1.02
CA PRO A 46 10.33 0.48 -0.41
C PRO A 46 10.25 -0.96 -0.96
N LEU A 47 9.32 -1.21 -1.87
CA LEU A 47 9.07 -2.52 -2.49
C LEU A 47 10.32 -3.10 -3.19
N THR A 48 11.14 -2.22 -3.77
CA THR A 48 12.42 -2.57 -4.39
C THR A 48 13.40 -3.24 -3.43
N ARG A 49 13.25 -3.03 -2.11
CA ARG A 49 14.06 -3.70 -1.09
C ARG A 49 13.76 -5.19 -0.98
N TYR A 50 12.53 -5.59 -1.29
CA TYR A 50 12.10 -6.99 -1.27
C TYR A 50 12.50 -7.74 -2.55
N GLY A 51 13.06 -7.03 -3.54
CA GLY A 51 13.41 -7.60 -4.84
C GLY A 51 12.30 -7.46 -5.88
N LEU A 52 11.34 -6.56 -5.68
CA LEU A 52 10.34 -6.26 -6.71
C LEU A 52 11.01 -5.70 -7.97
N ASP A 53 10.87 -6.42 -9.08
CA ASP A 53 11.36 -5.99 -10.39
C ASP A 53 10.36 -5.08 -11.12
N SER A 54 10.80 -4.37 -12.16
CA SER A 54 9.92 -3.46 -12.92
C SER A 54 8.70 -4.15 -13.54
N ILE A 55 8.79 -5.43 -13.91
CA ILE A 55 7.66 -6.18 -14.48
C ILE A 55 6.63 -6.49 -13.40
N ASP A 56 7.08 -6.94 -12.24
CA ASP A 56 6.22 -7.25 -11.11
C ASP A 56 5.53 -5.99 -10.60
N ALA A 57 6.24 -4.86 -10.55
CA ALA A 57 5.66 -3.58 -10.17
C ALA A 57 4.53 -3.14 -11.12
N VAL A 58 4.74 -3.25 -12.43
CA VAL A 58 3.71 -2.89 -13.42
C VAL A 58 2.52 -3.84 -13.34
N THR A 59 2.78 -5.14 -13.14
CA THR A 59 1.72 -6.14 -12.95
C THR A 59 0.87 -5.82 -11.71
N LEU A 60 1.53 -5.52 -10.58
CA LEU A 60 0.87 -5.17 -9.33
C LEU A 60 -0.01 -3.91 -9.46
N VAL A 61 0.46 -2.91 -10.21
CA VAL A 61 -0.36 -1.72 -10.53
C VAL A 61 -1.55 -2.10 -11.39
N GLY A 62 -1.35 -2.91 -12.44
CA GLY A 62 -2.45 -3.34 -13.31
C GLY A 62 -3.52 -4.17 -12.59
N ASP A 63 -3.12 -5.08 -11.70
CA ASP A 63 -4.06 -5.83 -10.85
C ASP A 63 -4.83 -4.90 -9.89
N LEU A 64 -4.18 -3.83 -9.42
CA LEU A 64 -4.79 -2.85 -8.54
C LEU A 64 -5.78 -1.93 -9.29
N GLU A 65 -5.45 -1.55 -10.52
CA GLU A 65 -6.34 -0.85 -11.45
C GLU A 65 -7.61 -1.66 -11.69
N ASP A 66 -7.47 -2.95 -12.01
CA ASP A 66 -8.60 -3.86 -12.25
C ASP A 66 -9.44 -4.08 -10.98
N TRP A 67 -8.79 -4.24 -9.83
CA TRP A 67 -9.49 -4.43 -8.55
C TRP A 67 -10.30 -3.21 -8.12
N LEU A 68 -9.78 -2.01 -8.35
CA LEU A 68 -10.43 -0.75 -7.98
C LEU A 68 -11.32 -0.17 -9.09
N ASP A 69 -11.26 -0.72 -10.30
CA ASP A 69 -11.86 -0.16 -11.52
C ASP A 69 -11.43 1.31 -11.74
N LEU A 70 -10.14 1.59 -11.53
CA LEU A 70 -9.53 2.92 -11.62
C LEU A 70 -8.32 2.92 -12.58
N GLU A 71 -8.08 4.08 -13.21
CA GLU A 71 -6.88 4.30 -14.03
C GLU A 71 -5.76 4.84 -13.14
N LEU A 72 -4.71 4.04 -12.94
CA LEU A 72 -3.56 4.38 -12.10
C LEU A 72 -2.31 4.55 -12.97
N PRO A 73 -1.41 5.48 -12.61
CA PRO A 73 -0.16 5.59 -13.32
C PRO A 73 0.69 4.33 -13.07
N SER A 74 1.20 3.70 -14.12
CA SER A 74 2.14 2.56 -14.00
C SER A 74 3.45 2.91 -13.31
N THR A 75 3.74 4.21 -13.14
CA THR A 75 4.85 4.74 -12.33
C THR A 75 4.48 4.94 -10.86
N LEU A 76 3.26 4.63 -10.43
CA LEU A 76 2.80 4.83 -9.05
C LEU A 76 3.77 4.23 -8.03
N LEU A 77 4.21 2.98 -8.25
CA LEU A 77 5.17 2.32 -7.36
C LEU A 77 6.61 2.85 -7.51
N TRP A 78 6.89 3.67 -8.51
CA TRP A 78 8.15 4.36 -8.70
C TRP A 78 8.17 5.71 -7.98
N ASP A 79 7.08 6.48 -8.09
CA ASP A 79 6.86 7.74 -7.40
C ASP A 79 6.62 7.51 -5.89
N TYR A 80 5.89 6.45 -5.56
CA TYR A 80 5.54 6.03 -4.21
C TYR A 80 6.02 4.59 -3.95
N PRO A 81 7.31 4.39 -3.67
CA PRO A 81 7.89 3.05 -3.55
C PRO A 81 7.41 2.25 -2.33
N SER A 82 6.59 2.83 -1.47
CA SER A 82 6.04 2.21 -0.25
C SER A 82 4.53 2.07 -0.35
N ILE A 83 4.01 0.92 0.04
CA ILE A 83 2.58 0.59 0.06
C ILE A 83 1.77 1.64 0.83
N GLU A 84 2.28 2.11 1.98
CA GLU A 84 1.61 3.13 2.79
C GLU A 84 1.34 4.42 1.99
N LYS A 85 2.35 4.90 1.26
CA LYS A 85 2.24 6.12 0.45
C LYS A 85 1.37 5.92 -0.78
N ALA A 86 1.49 4.79 -1.46
CA ALA A 86 0.65 4.48 -2.61
C ALA A 86 -0.82 4.45 -2.20
N ALA A 87 -1.15 3.70 -1.13
CA ALA A 87 -2.52 3.60 -0.62
C ALA A 87 -3.07 4.95 -0.13
N ALA A 88 -2.26 5.76 0.56
CA ALA A 88 -2.67 7.10 0.99
C ALA A 88 -2.93 8.02 -0.20
N TYR A 89 -2.00 8.09 -1.15
CA TYR A 89 -2.14 8.88 -2.37
C TYR A 89 -3.39 8.49 -3.15
N MET A 90 -3.66 7.19 -3.27
CA MET A 90 -4.83 6.70 -3.99
C MET A 90 -6.12 7.17 -3.33
N VAL A 91 -6.24 7.12 -2.01
CA VAL A 91 -7.46 7.54 -1.29
C VAL A 91 -7.60 9.06 -1.23
N GLU A 92 -6.48 9.79 -1.29
CA GLU A 92 -6.49 11.26 -1.32
C GLU A 92 -6.84 11.81 -2.71
N GLU A 93 -6.29 11.23 -3.78
CA GLU A 93 -6.48 11.70 -5.15
C GLU A 93 -7.70 11.06 -5.84
N PHE A 94 -7.97 9.80 -5.53
CA PHE A 94 -9.11 9.05 -6.04
C PHE A 94 -10.05 8.76 -4.87
N ASP A 95 -11.35 8.99 -5.04
CA ASP A 95 -12.35 8.66 -4.02
C ASP A 95 -12.55 7.13 -3.99
N VAL A 96 -11.53 6.40 -3.52
CA VAL A 96 -11.50 4.93 -3.59
C VAL A 96 -12.52 4.37 -2.61
N THR A 97 -13.53 3.72 -3.16
CA THR A 97 -14.56 3.01 -2.41
C THR A 97 -14.30 1.51 -2.50
N VAL A 98 -13.59 0.98 -1.50
CA VAL A 98 -13.44 -0.46 -1.35
C VAL A 98 -14.68 -1.01 -0.65
N ASP A 99 -15.74 -1.26 -1.42
CA ASP A 99 -16.95 -1.90 -0.91
C ASP A 99 -16.59 -3.24 -0.23
N ALA A 100 -17.18 -3.46 0.96
CA ALA A 100 -16.84 -4.55 1.89
C ALA A 100 -17.65 -5.81 1.62
#